data_AF-A0A968IQ87-F1
#
_entry.id   AF-A0A968IQ87-F1
#
_cell.length_a   1.000
_cell.length_b   1.000
_cell.length_c   1.000
_cell.angle_alpha   90.00
_cell.angle_beta   90.00
_cell.angle_gamma   90.00
#
_symmetry.space_group_name_H-M   'P 1'
#
loop_
_entity.id
_entity.type
_entity.pdbx_description
1 polymer ?
#
loop_
_entity_poly.entity_id
_entity_poly.type
_entity_poly.pdbx_seq_one_letter_code
_entity_poly.pdbx_strand_id
1 'polypeptide(L)'
;MPDLILLDVMMPGIDGHEVCKRLKVDPRTQDIPVLFVSGSEAIIEKIRAFESGAADFLTKPLHLEEVVARIKHQLQLRDRQKSLVEQNLQLAQEVKERRQSEACYRNFFEKSVDGKFQATPDGRYLRVNPSLVTLLGYESPEALLAIASTSRLYVQPSLHTELLSQVDRCGTVSSFEVEMYRQDQTVIWVSKTVRAARDDYGNLLFYEGSVKNITDRKQTATALNQN
;
A
#
# COMPACT_ATOMS: atom_id res chain seq x y z
N MET A 1 -11.72 33.08 9.95
CA MET A 1 -12.72 32.75 10.99
C MET A 1 -12.03 32.69 12.33
N PRO A 2 -12.70 33.01 13.46
CA PRO A 2 -12.05 33.00 14.77
C PRO A 2 -11.63 31.59 15.16
N ASP A 3 -10.59 31.50 15.98
CA ASP A 3 -10.05 30.21 16.44
C ASP A 3 -10.69 29.70 17.73
N LEU A 4 -11.34 30.60 18.47
CA LEU A 4 -12.10 30.33 19.69
C LEU A 4 -13.13 31.45 19.89
N ILE A 5 -14.25 31.12 20.53
CA ILE A 5 -15.30 32.08 20.88
C ILE A 5 -15.46 32.09 22.40
N LEU A 6 -15.35 33.26 23.02
CA LEU A 6 -15.83 33.49 24.39
C LEU A 6 -17.27 33.99 24.32
N LEU A 7 -18.17 33.35 25.05
CA LEU A 7 -19.61 33.64 24.99
C LEU A 7 -20.17 33.83 26.40
N ASP A 8 -20.84 34.95 26.65
CA ASP A 8 -21.56 35.12 27.91
C ASP A 8 -22.82 34.24 27.91
N VAL A 9 -23.14 33.62 29.05
CA VAL A 9 -24.37 32.82 29.20
C VAL A 9 -25.59 33.74 29.23
N MET A 10 -25.50 34.86 29.95
CA MET A 10 -26.63 35.77 30.19
C MET A 10 -26.46 37.06 29.38
N MET A 11 -27.16 37.14 28.24
CA MET A 11 -27.16 38.32 27.36
C MET A 11 -28.57 38.90 27.21
N PRO A 12 -28.72 40.24 27.04
CA PRO A 12 -30.00 40.83 26.71
C PRO A 12 -30.50 40.37 25.33
N GLY A 13 -31.73 39.87 25.26
CA GLY A 13 -32.42 39.54 24.01
C GLY A 13 -32.23 38.12 23.48
N ILE A 14 -31.05 37.50 23.61
CA ILE A 14 -30.81 36.12 23.19
C ILE A 14 -30.01 35.33 24.23
N ASP A 15 -30.44 34.10 24.51
CA ASP A 15 -29.75 33.18 25.43
C ASP A 15 -28.43 32.70 24.79
N GLY A 16 -27.30 32.80 25.52
CA GLY A 16 -26.00 32.33 25.05
C GLY A 16 -26.00 30.85 24.68
N HIS A 17 -26.79 30.02 25.35
CA HIS A 17 -26.94 28.60 25.00
C HIS A 17 -27.54 28.41 23.60
N GLU A 18 -28.51 29.26 23.21
CA GLU A 18 -29.12 29.22 21.88
C GLU A 18 -28.13 29.68 20.80
N VAL A 19 -27.31 30.69 21.10
CA VAL A 19 -26.21 31.11 20.22
C VAL A 19 -25.21 29.97 20.01
N CYS A 20 -24.78 29.29 21.08
CA CYS A 20 -23.86 28.16 20.98
C CYS A 20 -24.43 27.04 20.11
N LYS A 21 -25.70 26.67 20.30
CA LYS A 21 -26.36 25.67 19.46
C LYS A 21 -26.34 26.04 17.97
N ARG A 22 -26.65 27.30 17.64
CA ARG A 22 -26.60 27.78 16.24
C ARG A 22 -25.19 27.71 15.67
N LEU A 23 -24.17 28.09 16.45
CA LEU A 23 -22.77 27.98 16.04
C LEU A 23 -22.36 26.52 15.80
N LYS A 24 -22.88 25.58 16.58
CA LYS A 24 -22.57 24.15 16.44
C LYS A 24 -23.29 23.43 15.31
N VAL A 25 -24.33 24.02 14.72
CA VAL A 25 -25.04 23.46 13.56
C VAL A 25 -24.52 24.02 12.23
N ASP A 26 -23.95 25.22 12.22
CA ASP A 26 -23.39 25.81 10.99
C ASP A 26 -22.04 25.17 10.64
N PRO A 27 -21.88 24.53 9.46
CA PRO A 27 -20.64 23.88 9.05
C PRO A 27 -19.40 24.78 9.06
N ARG A 28 -19.59 26.09 8.97
CA ARG A 28 -18.50 27.06 9.02
C ARG A 28 -17.96 27.23 10.44
N THR A 29 -18.84 27.18 11.45
CA THR A 29 -18.50 27.49 12.85
C THR A 29 -18.50 26.29 13.79
N GLN A 30 -19.03 25.14 13.38
CA GLN A 30 -19.25 23.98 14.26
C GLN A 30 -17.97 23.49 14.97
N ASP A 31 -16.82 23.60 14.30
CA ASP A 31 -15.52 23.15 14.82
C ASP A 31 -14.80 24.21 15.68
N ILE A 32 -15.35 25.42 15.84
CA ILE A 32 -14.74 26.45 16.70
C ILE A 32 -15.11 26.16 18.16
N PRO A 33 -14.14 26.02 19.09
CA PRO A 33 -14.43 25.86 20.50
C PRO A 33 -15.14 27.10 21.05
N VAL A 34 -16.25 26.87 21.74
CA VAL A 34 -17.01 27.91 22.44
C VAL A 34 -16.76 27.74 23.93
N LEU A 35 -16.26 28.79 24.57
CA LEU A 35 -16.04 28.87 26.01
C LEU A 35 -17.10 29.78 26.59
N PHE A 36 -17.95 29.22 27.45
CA PHE A 36 -18.91 30.04 28.16
C PHE A 36 -18.24 30.83 29.28
N VAL A 37 -18.77 32.01 29.55
CA VAL A 37 -18.43 32.84 30.70
C VAL A 37 -19.73 33.12 31.46
N SER A 38 -19.80 32.77 32.74
CA SER A 38 -20.99 33.05 33.57
C SER A 38 -20.62 33.66 34.92
N GLY A 39 -21.56 34.41 35.52
CA GLY A 39 -21.48 34.87 36.90
C GLY A 39 -21.96 33.86 37.94
N SER A 40 -22.53 32.72 37.55
CA SER A 40 -23.04 31.71 38.47
C SER A 40 -22.16 30.46 38.48
N GLU A 41 -21.93 29.94 39.69
CA GLU A 41 -21.18 28.70 39.93
C GLU A 41 -22.06 27.45 39.91
N ALA A 42 -23.36 27.60 39.64
CA ALA A 42 -24.30 26.49 39.69
C ALA A 42 -23.88 25.38 38.71
N ILE A 43 -23.75 24.16 39.25
CA ILE A 43 -23.40 22.95 38.47
C ILE A 43 -24.38 22.75 37.30
N ILE A 44 -25.66 23.07 37.52
CA ILE A 44 -26.73 22.99 36.51
C ILE A 44 -26.38 23.82 35.27
N GLU A 45 -25.79 25.00 35.44
CA GLU A 45 -25.44 25.89 34.34
C GLU A 45 -24.24 25.38 33.53
N LYS A 46 -23.27 24.77 34.22
CA LYS A 46 -22.14 24.08 33.56
C LYS A 46 -22.61 22.88 32.75
N ILE A 47 -23.51 22.07 33.29
CA ILE A 47 -24.10 20.93 32.56
C ILE A 47 -24.80 21.44 31.30
N ARG A 48 -25.66 22.44 31.44
CA ARG A 48 -26.38 23.04 30.31
C ARG A 48 -25.45 23.65 29.25
N ALA A 49 -24.32 24.22 29.67
CA ALA A 49 -23.29 24.73 28.76
C ALA A 49 -22.70 23.60 27.88
N PHE A 50 -22.28 22.48 28.47
CA PHE A 50 -21.75 21.35 27.71
C PHE A 50 -22.80 20.69 26.81
N GLU A 51 -24.05 20.55 27.29
CA GLU A 51 -25.16 20.03 26.47
C GLU A 51 -25.48 20.93 25.26
N SER A 52 -25.21 22.23 25.35
CA SER A 52 -25.32 23.15 24.21
C SER A 52 -24.14 23.09 23.23
N GLY A 53 -23.16 22.22 23.49
CA GLY A 53 -21.97 22.00 22.64
C GLY A 53 -20.77 22.89 22.98
N ALA A 54 -20.75 23.51 24.17
CA ALA A 54 -19.59 24.26 24.62
C ALA A 54 -18.38 23.33 24.83
N ALA A 55 -17.20 23.85 24.53
CA ALA A 55 -15.95 23.12 24.73
C ALA A 55 -15.42 23.25 26.16
N ASP A 56 -15.70 24.37 26.83
CA ASP A 56 -15.36 24.62 28.23
C ASP A 56 -16.20 25.79 28.80
N PHE A 57 -16.03 26.07 30.09
CA PHE A 57 -16.77 27.09 30.85
C PHE A 57 -15.86 27.80 31.85
N LEU A 58 -16.07 29.11 32.01
CA LEU A 58 -15.37 30.01 32.93
C LEU A 58 -16.38 30.70 33.87
N THR A 59 -16.07 30.75 35.16
CA THR A 59 -16.86 31.48 36.14
C THR A 59 -16.24 32.86 36.42
N LYS A 60 -17.05 33.91 36.49
CA LYS A 60 -16.65 35.26 36.95
C LYS A 60 -16.54 35.29 38.49
N PRO A 61 -15.64 36.09 39.08
CA PRO A 61 -14.69 36.99 38.40
C PRO A 61 -13.55 36.21 37.72
N LEU A 62 -13.17 36.67 36.53
CA LEU A 62 -12.17 35.98 35.72
C LEU A 62 -10.74 36.28 36.20
N HIS A 63 -9.96 35.22 36.39
CA HIS A 63 -8.51 35.32 36.56
C HIS A 63 -7.82 35.14 35.21
N LEU A 64 -6.96 36.10 34.84
CA LEU A 64 -6.30 36.10 33.54
C LEU A 64 -5.51 34.80 33.28
N GLU A 65 -4.82 34.28 34.30
CA GLU A 65 -4.04 33.04 34.18
C GLU A 65 -4.91 31.83 33.85
N GLU A 66 -6.10 31.72 34.47
CA GLU A 66 -7.06 30.66 34.18
C GLU A 66 -7.60 30.78 32.75
N VAL A 67 -8.01 31.99 32.36
CA VAL A 67 -8.54 32.25 31.01
C VAL A 67 -7.50 31.89 29.95
N VAL A 68 -6.25 32.32 30.13
CA VAL A 68 -5.17 32.00 29.19
C VAL A 68 -4.90 30.49 29.16
N ALA A 69 -4.88 29.80 30.31
CA ALA A 69 -4.66 28.36 30.37
C ALA A 69 -5.76 27.59 29.61
N ARG A 70 -7.03 27.93 29.82
CA ARG A 70 -8.17 27.28 29.14
C ARG A 70 -8.20 27.55 27.65
N ILE A 71 -7.97 28.79 27.23
CA ILE A 71 -7.89 29.15 25.81
C ILE A 71 -6.76 28.36 25.13
N LYS A 72 -5.56 28.34 25.72
CA LYS A 72 -4.42 27.59 25.17
C LYS A 72 -4.74 26.11 25.03
N HIS A 73 -5.36 25.50 26.05
CA HIS A 73 -5.73 24.09 26.00
C HIS A 73 -6.71 23.79 24.86
N GLN A 74 -7.74 24.62 24.70
CA GLN A 74 -8.79 24.41 23.70
C GLN A 74 -8.29 24.65 22.27
N LEU A 75 -7.40 25.63 22.08
CA LEU A 75 -6.72 25.81 20.79
C LEU A 75 -5.81 24.61 20.46
N GLN A 76 -5.03 24.12 21.41
CA GLN A 76 -4.18 22.94 21.21
C GLN A 76 -4.98 21.69 20.85
N LEU A 77 -6.13 21.47 21.50
CA LEU A 77 -7.03 20.35 21.18
C LEU A 77 -7.57 20.46 19.76
N ARG A 78 -8.03 21.65 19.35
CA ARG A 78 -8.51 21.92 17.99
C ARG A 78 -7.42 21.70 16.95
N ASP A 79 -6.22 22.20 17.19
CA ASP A 79 -5.11 22.07 16.24
C ASP A 79 -4.68 20.60 16.09
N ARG A 80 -4.64 19.84 17.19
CA ARG A 80 -4.39 18.39 17.15
C ARG A 80 -5.49 17.64 16.41
N GLN A 81 -6.74 17.98 16.64
CA GLN A 81 -7.87 17.34 15.94
C GLN A 81 -7.81 17.59 14.44
N LYS A 82 -7.52 18.83 14.02
CA LYS A 82 -7.32 19.16 12.60
C LYS A 82 -6.16 18.37 11.99
N SER A 83 -5.02 18.34 12.67
CA SER A 83 -3.84 17.59 12.21
C SER A 83 -4.13 16.08 12.09
N LEU A 84 -4.87 15.49 13.03
CA LEU A 84 -5.28 14.09 12.95
C LEU A 84 -6.20 13.80 11.75
N VAL A 85 -7.11 14.71 11.42
CA VAL A 85 -7.99 14.57 10.24
C VAL A 85 -7.17 14.65 8.95
N GLU A 86 -6.23 15.59 8.88
CA GLU A 86 -5.31 15.73 7.74
C GLU A 86 -4.45 14.48 7.56
N GLN A 87 -3.86 13.96 8.64
CA GLN A 87 -3.06 12.74 8.63
C GLN A 87 -3.88 11.52 8.20
N ASN A 88 -5.12 11.37 8.71
CA ASN A 88 -5.99 10.28 8.30
C ASN A 88 -6.35 10.35 6.82
N LEU A 89 -6.59 11.55 6.28
CA LEU A 89 -6.86 11.73 4.86
C LEU A 89 -5.64 11.36 4.01
N GLN A 90 -4.44 11.78 4.43
CA GLN A 90 -3.20 11.42 3.76
C GLN A 90 -2.96 9.91 3.79
N LEU A 91 -3.08 9.27 4.96
CA LEU A 91 -2.91 7.82 5.10
C LEU A 91 -3.93 7.04 4.24
N ALA A 92 -5.18 7.50 4.18
CA ALA A 92 -6.19 6.88 3.34
C ALA A 92 -5.81 6.95 1.85
N GLN A 93 -5.24 8.07 1.41
CA GLN A 93 -4.76 8.23 0.05
C GLN A 93 -3.55 7.34 -0.25
N GLU A 94 -2.55 7.29 0.64
CA GLU A 94 -1.37 6.43 0.49
C GLU A 94 -1.76 4.94 0.44
N VAL A 95 -2.68 4.50 1.31
CA VAL A 95 -3.22 3.13 1.30
C VAL A 95 -3.93 2.83 -0.01
N LYS A 96 -4.70 3.79 -0.54
CA LYS A 96 -5.40 3.63 -1.83
C LYS A 96 -4.41 3.50 -2.98
N GLU A 97 -3.42 4.37 -3.06
CA GLU A 97 -2.37 4.34 -4.09
C GLU A 97 -1.56 3.05 -4.03
N ARG A 98 -1.15 2.63 -2.84
CA ARG A 98 -0.45 1.36 -2.63
C ARG A 98 -1.29 0.17 -3.09
N ARG A 99 -2.57 0.10 -2.69
CA ARG A 99 -3.47 -0.98 -3.13
C ARG A 99 -3.66 -1.01 -4.64
N GLN A 100 -3.76 0.17 -5.27
CA GLN A 100 -3.87 0.26 -6.72
C GLN A 100 -2.57 -0.22 -7.40
N SER A 101 -1.40 0.19 -6.92
CA SER A 101 -0.11 -0.26 -7.42
C SER A 101 0.06 -1.77 -7.27
N GLU A 102 -0.27 -2.33 -6.10
CA GLU A 102 -0.24 -3.77 -5.84
C GLU A 102 -1.19 -4.54 -6.77
N ALA A 103 -2.41 -4.03 -7.00
CA ALA A 103 -3.38 -4.64 -7.92
C ALA A 103 -2.92 -4.56 -9.39
N CYS A 104 -2.36 -3.42 -9.81
CA CYS A 104 -1.76 -3.24 -11.13
C CYS A 104 -0.59 -4.21 -11.33
N TYR A 105 0.32 -4.30 -10.37
CA TYR A 105 1.44 -5.25 -10.40
C TYR A 105 0.94 -6.70 -10.48
N ARG A 106 -0.02 -7.08 -9.63
CA ARG A 106 -0.61 -8.43 -9.64
C ARG A 106 -1.22 -8.75 -10.99
N ASN A 107 -2.02 -7.86 -11.57
CA ASN A 107 -2.60 -8.05 -12.90
C ASN A 107 -1.53 -8.17 -13.99
N PHE A 108 -0.49 -7.31 -13.97
CA PHE A 108 0.61 -7.38 -14.94
C PHE A 108 1.41 -8.68 -14.84
N PHE A 109 1.59 -9.20 -13.62
CA PHE A 109 2.29 -10.45 -13.37
C PHE A 109 1.44 -11.67 -13.75
N GLU A 110 0.22 -11.77 -13.20
CA GLU A 110 -0.69 -12.91 -13.35
C GLU A 110 -1.27 -13.04 -14.76
N LYS A 111 -1.64 -11.92 -15.42
CA LYS A 111 -2.26 -11.93 -16.75
C LYS A 111 -1.26 -11.88 -17.91
N SER A 112 0.03 -12.03 -17.64
CA SER A 112 1.05 -12.09 -18.68
C SER A 112 0.91 -13.38 -19.49
N VAL A 113 0.96 -13.26 -20.83
CA VAL A 113 0.97 -14.42 -21.74
C VAL A 113 2.22 -15.27 -21.51
N ASP A 114 3.37 -14.62 -21.30
CA ASP A 114 4.61 -15.32 -20.99
C ASP A 114 4.58 -15.85 -19.55
N GLY A 115 5.23 -17.00 -19.34
CA GLY A 115 5.46 -17.54 -18.01
C GLY A 115 6.44 -16.67 -17.23
N LYS A 116 5.98 -15.98 -16.19
CA LYS A 116 6.81 -15.12 -15.33
C LYS A 116 7.20 -15.84 -14.06
N PHE A 117 8.42 -15.58 -13.58
CA PHE A 117 8.89 -16.13 -12.32
C PHE A 117 9.81 -15.19 -11.56
N GLN A 118 9.92 -15.44 -10.27
CA GLN A 118 11.02 -15.03 -9.41
C GLN A 118 11.62 -16.28 -8.78
N ALA A 119 12.94 -16.32 -8.65
CA ALA A 119 13.66 -17.44 -8.07
C ALA A 119 14.77 -16.94 -7.13
N THR A 120 15.01 -17.69 -6.07
CA THR A 120 16.12 -17.44 -5.15
C THR A 120 17.47 -17.69 -5.83
N PRO A 121 18.58 -17.18 -5.26
CA PRO A 121 19.93 -17.49 -5.74
C PRO A 121 20.29 -18.98 -5.75
N ASP A 122 19.74 -19.80 -4.84
CA ASP A 122 19.88 -21.27 -4.82
C ASP A 122 18.98 -21.97 -5.86
N GLY A 123 18.25 -21.20 -6.68
CA GLY A 123 17.51 -21.72 -7.82
C GLY A 123 16.16 -22.32 -7.46
N ARG A 124 15.50 -21.87 -6.39
CA ARG A 124 14.12 -22.26 -6.04
C ARG A 124 13.15 -21.17 -6.50
N TYR A 125 11.98 -21.55 -7.01
CA TYR A 125 10.97 -20.55 -7.33
C TYR A 125 10.42 -19.90 -6.06
N LEU A 126 10.39 -18.56 -6.05
CA LEU A 126 9.70 -17.75 -5.06
C LEU A 126 8.26 -17.47 -5.49
N ARG A 127 8.09 -17.15 -6.78
CA ARG A 127 6.81 -16.81 -7.38
C ARG A 127 6.77 -17.26 -8.83
N VAL A 128 5.59 -17.66 -9.28
CA VAL A 128 5.30 -18.03 -10.66
C VAL A 128 3.92 -17.50 -11.02
N ASN A 129 3.72 -17.10 -12.28
CA ASN A 129 2.38 -16.77 -12.75
C ASN A 129 1.66 -18.01 -13.31
N PRO A 130 0.32 -17.96 -13.51
CA PRO A 130 -0.44 -19.08 -14.07
C PRO A 130 0.09 -19.57 -15.42
N SER A 131 0.54 -18.66 -16.28
CA SER A 131 1.07 -19.01 -17.60
C SER A 131 2.31 -19.91 -17.51
N LEU A 132 3.18 -19.73 -16.52
CA LEU A 132 4.33 -20.62 -16.32
C LEU A 132 3.91 -22.01 -15.82
N VAL A 133 2.91 -22.07 -14.94
CA VAL A 133 2.35 -23.33 -14.42
C VAL A 133 1.78 -24.15 -15.58
N THR A 134 0.93 -23.53 -16.41
CA THR A 134 0.37 -24.18 -17.61
C THR A 134 1.45 -24.54 -18.63
N LEU A 135 2.45 -23.66 -18.84
CA LEU A 135 3.54 -23.91 -19.78
C LEU A 135 4.34 -25.18 -19.43
N LEU A 136 4.65 -25.35 -18.15
CA LEU A 136 5.40 -26.50 -17.63
C LEU A 136 4.50 -27.71 -17.31
N GLY A 137 3.19 -27.59 -17.48
CA GLY A 137 2.23 -28.68 -17.27
C GLY A 137 2.01 -29.06 -15.81
N TYR A 138 2.23 -28.13 -14.87
CA TYR A 138 1.98 -28.38 -13.45
C TYR A 138 0.51 -28.16 -13.08
N GLU A 139 -0.01 -28.97 -12.16
CA GLU A 139 -1.41 -28.88 -11.71
C GLU A 139 -1.70 -27.59 -10.92
N SER A 140 -0.70 -27.07 -10.20
CA SER A 140 -0.85 -25.85 -9.40
C SER A 140 0.46 -25.08 -9.26
N PRO A 141 0.41 -23.77 -8.93
CA PRO A 141 1.58 -22.99 -8.57
C PRO A 141 2.37 -23.62 -7.42
N GLU A 142 1.69 -24.18 -6.41
CA GLU A 142 2.31 -24.79 -5.24
C GLU A 142 3.15 -26.01 -5.61
N ALA A 143 2.66 -26.86 -6.52
CA ALA A 143 3.41 -28.00 -7.02
C ALA A 143 4.69 -27.57 -7.75
N LEU A 144 4.63 -26.47 -8.51
CA LEU A 144 5.80 -25.90 -9.18
C LEU A 144 6.77 -25.21 -8.21
N LEU A 145 6.27 -24.53 -7.19
CA LEU A 145 7.09 -23.90 -6.13
C LEU A 145 7.79 -24.95 -5.23
N ALA A 146 7.20 -26.13 -5.09
CA ALA A 146 7.74 -27.23 -4.29
C ALA A 146 8.96 -27.93 -4.92
N ILE A 147 9.30 -27.63 -6.18
CA ILE A 147 10.49 -28.22 -6.79
C ILE A 147 11.75 -27.76 -6.04
N ALA A 148 12.63 -28.71 -5.72
CA ALA A 148 13.84 -28.43 -4.96
C ALA A 148 14.82 -27.49 -5.70
N SER A 149 14.84 -27.53 -7.03
CA SER A 149 15.67 -26.65 -7.85
C SER A 149 15.14 -26.56 -9.28
N THR A 150 15.20 -25.36 -9.85
CA THR A 150 14.81 -25.04 -11.22
C THR A 150 15.70 -25.69 -12.27
N SER A 151 16.94 -26.08 -11.92
CA SER A 151 17.85 -26.81 -12.82
C SER A 151 17.32 -28.18 -13.24
N ARG A 152 16.47 -28.81 -12.40
CA ARG A 152 15.84 -30.11 -12.70
C ARG A 152 14.86 -30.05 -13.87
N LEU A 153 14.39 -28.85 -14.21
CA LEU A 153 13.49 -28.66 -15.34
C LEU A 153 14.25 -28.58 -16.67
N TYR A 154 15.58 -28.50 -16.67
CA TYR A 154 16.38 -28.44 -17.89
C TYR A 154 16.70 -29.86 -18.36
N VAL A 155 16.57 -30.11 -19.67
CA VAL A 155 17.07 -31.36 -20.27
C VAL A 155 18.58 -31.50 -20.07
N GLN A 156 19.29 -30.38 -20.16
CA GLN A 156 20.72 -30.30 -19.90
C GLN A 156 20.99 -29.36 -18.70
N PRO A 157 21.22 -29.91 -17.48
CA PRO A 157 21.38 -29.10 -16.27
C PRO A 157 22.54 -28.10 -16.30
N SER A 158 23.59 -28.34 -17.09
CA SER A 158 24.72 -27.41 -17.24
C SER A 158 24.32 -26.06 -17.83
N LEU A 159 23.29 -26.04 -18.69
CA LEU A 159 22.77 -24.80 -19.29
C LEU A 159 22.11 -23.89 -18.26
N HIS A 160 21.60 -24.44 -17.16
CA HIS A 160 21.11 -23.64 -16.04
C HIS A 160 22.25 -22.87 -15.36
N THR A 161 23.35 -23.57 -15.05
CA THR A 161 24.54 -22.93 -14.45
C THR A 161 25.16 -21.91 -15.39
N GLU A 162 25.20 -22.21 -16.69
CA GLU A 162 25.67 -21.28 -17.71
C GLU A 162 24.81 -20.01 -17.75
N LEU A 163 23.48 -20.15 -17.80
CA LEU A 163 22.56 -19.03 -17.78
C LEU A 163 22.79 -18.13 -16.56
N LEU A 164 22.85 -18.72 -15.35
CA LEU A 164 23.09 -17.93 -14.13
C LEU A 164 24.45 -17.24 -14.16
N SER A 165 25.50 -17.91 -14.63
CA SER A 165 26.84 -17.31 -14.77
C SER A 165 26.85 -16.14 -15.75
N GLN A 166 26.08 -16.23 -16.84
CA GLN A 166 25.92 -15.13 -17.80
C GLN A 166 25.13 -13.97 -17.18
N VAL A 167 24.07 -14.25 -16.41
CA VAL A 167 23.29 -13.22 -15.70
C VAL A 167 24.14 -12.52 -14.64
N ASP A 168 24.96 -13.24 -13.89
CA ASP A 168 25.84 -12.65 -12.89
C ASP A 168 26.89 -11.70 -13.50
N ARG A 169 27.41 -12.05 -14.68
CA ARG A 169 28.37 -11.22 -15.41
C ARG A 169 27.74 -9.99 -16.08
N CYS A 170 26.58 -10.16 -16.70
CA CYS A 170 25.99 -9.14 -17.58
C CYS A 170 24.77 -8.43 -16.97
N GLY A 171 24.30 -8.85 -15.79
CA GLY A 171 23.12 -8.36 -15.10
C GLY A 171 21.79 -8.88 -15.68
N THR A 172 21.70 -9.01 -17.00
CA THR A 172 20.53 -9.56 -17.71
C THR A 172 20.95 -10.43 -18.87
N VAL A 173 20.23 -11.52 -19.10
CA VAL A 173 20.31 -12.38 -20.29
C VAL A 173 18.93 -12.45 -20.92
N SER A 174 18.86 -12.26 -22.24
CA SER A 174 17.63 -12.34 -23.02
C SER A 174 17.75 -13.39 -24.12
N SER A 175 16.62 -13.94 -24.55
CA SER A 175 16.55 -14.89 -25.66
C SER A 175 17.40 -16.15 -25.48
N PHE A 176 17.59 -16.61 -24.23
CA PHE A 176 18.34 -17.84 -23.96
C PHE A 176 17.45 -19.06 -24.22
N GLU A 177 17.74 -19.80 -25.28
CA GLU A 177 16.90 -20.90 -25.74
C GLU A 177 17.38 -22.24 -25.17
N VAL A 178 16.48 -22.96 -24.50
CA VAL A 178 16.77 -24.26 -23.88
C VAL A 178 15.60 -25.22 -23.99
N GLU A 179 15.93 -26.50 -23.95
CA GLU A 179 14.94 -27.55 -23.78
C GLU A 179 14.65 -27.77 -22.28
N MET A 180 13.36 -27.82 -21.96
CA MET A 180 12.89 -28.06 -20.60
C MET A 180 11.89 -29.21 -20.55
N TYR A 181 11.93 -29.95 -19.45
CA TYR A 181 10.93 -30.96 -19.11
C TYR A 181 9.67 -30.31 -18.52
N ARG A 182 8.52 -30.81 -18.96
CA ARG A 182 7.24 -30.64 -18.28
C ARG A 182 7.09 -31.64 -17.13
N GLN A 183 6.07 -31.47 -16.30
CA GLN A 183 5.77 -32.40 -15.20
C GLN A 183 5.61 -33.85 -15.69
N ASP A 184 4.98 -34.02 -16.86
CA ASP A 184 4.75 -35.32 -17.53
C ASP A 184 5.99 -35.87 -18.28
N GLN A 185 7.17 -35.25 -18.12
CA GLN A 185 8.44 -35.57 -18.80
C GLN A 185 8.47 -35.28 -20.31
N THR A 186 7.43 -34.67 -20.89
CA THR A 186 7.52 -34.18 -22.27
C THR A 186 8.49 -33.00 -22.37
N VAL A 187 9.17 -32.90 -23.51
CA VAL A 187 10.17 -31.86 -23.76
C VAL A 187 9.56 -30.71 -24.56
N ILE A 188 9.83 -29.49 -24.11
CA ILE A 188 9.46 -28.26 -24.82
C ILE A 188 10.68 -27.37 -25.02
N TRP A 189 10.69 -26.64 -26.13
CA TRP A 189 11.64 -25.56 -26.33
C TRP A 189 11.11 -24.27 -25.72
N VAL A 190 11.93 -23.64 -24.89
CA VAL A 190 11.61 -22.35 -24.31
C VAL A 190 12.69 -21.32 -24.58
N SER A 191 12.29 -20.06 -24.63
CA SER A 191 13.20 -18.91 -24.62
C SER A 191 13.06 -18.18 -23.29
N LYS A 192 14.17 -18.05 -22.56
CA LYS A 192 14.22 -17.42 -21.23
C LYS A 192 14.84 -16.04 -21.32
N THR A 193 14.24 -15.10 -20.60
CA THR A 193 14.84 -13.80 -20.28
C THR A 193 14.95 -13.73 -18.77
N VAL A 194 16.16 -13.52 -18.24
CA VAL A 194 16.46 -13.56 -16.80
C VAL A 194 17.32 -12.37 -16.42
N ARG A 195 16.98 -11.72 -15.31
CA ARG A 195 17.71 -10.59 -14.72
C ARG A 195 18.02 -10.87 -13.26
N ALA A 196 19.19 -10.41 -12.81
CA ALA A 196 19.52 -10.33 -11.38
C ALA A 196 18.91 -9.06 -10.76
N ALA A 197 18.08 -9.21 -9.74
CA ALA A 197 17.65 -8.12 -8.88
C ALA A 197 18.61 -8.01 -7.69
N ARG A 198 19.18 -6.81 -7.49
CA ARG A 198 20.16 -6.52 -6.44
C ARG A 198 19.64 -5.41 -5.52
N ASP A 199 20.09 -5.41 -4.28
CA ASP A 199 19.85 -4.29 -3.35
C ASP A 199 20.77 -3.09 -3.67
N ASP A 200 20.61 -2.00 -2.90
CA ASP A 200 21.42 -0.78 -3.04
C ASP A 200 22.91 -1.00 -2.74
N TYR A 201 23.27 -2.13 -2.12
CA TYR A 201 24.64 -2.52 -1.80
C TYR A 201 25.24 -3.48 -2.83
N GLY A 202 24.49 -3.86 -3.87
CA GLY A 202 24.90 -4.78 -4.92
C GLY A 202 24.74 -6.27 -4.60
N ASN A 203 24.17 -6.61 -3.43
CA ASN A 203 23.91 -8.00 -3.06
C ASN A 203 22.75 -8.55 -3.90
N LEU A 204 22.90 -9.78 -4.38
CA LEU A 204 21.85 -10.47 -5.13
C LEU A 204 20.68 -10.81 -4.21
N LEU A 205 19.50 -10.27 -4.50
CA LEU A 205 18.26 -10.58 -3.78
C LEU A 205 17.57 -11.81 -4.39
N PHE A 206 17.34 -11.80 -5.71
CA PHE A 206 16.68 -12.87 -6.45
C PHE A 206 16.93 -12.71 -7.96
N TYR A 207 16.61 -13.76 -8.71
CA TYR A 207 16.48 -13.74 -10.16
C TYR A 207 15.02 -13.55 -10.54
N GLU A 208 14.74 -12.76 -11.56
CA GLU A 208 13.40 -12.61 -12.13
C GLU A 208 13.44 -12.72 -13.65
N GLY A 209 12.35 -13.19 -14.24
CA GLY A 209 12.36 -13.44 -15.67
C GLY A 209 11.04 -13.86 -16.28
N SER A 210 11.10 -14.06 -17.59
CA SER A 210 10.03 -14.62 -18.40
C SER A 210 10.50 -15.83 -19.19
N VAL A 211 9.55 -16.72 -19.47
CA VAL A 211 9.72 -17.96 -20.23
C VAL A 211 8.65 -17.99 -21.31
N LYS A 212 9.08 -18.09 -22.56
CA LYS A 212 8.21 -18.20 -23.74
C LYS A 212 8.32 -19.59 -24.34
N ASN A 213 7.19 -20.19 -24.70
CA ASN A 213 7.21 -21.39 -25.54
C ASN A 213 7.66 -21.01 -26.95
N ILE A 214 8.63 -21.72 -27.51
CA ILE A 214 9.11 -21.55 -28.88
C ILE A 214 9.16 -22.90 -29.64
N THR A 215 8.48 -23.93 -29.13
CA THR A 215 8.47 -25.28 -29.71
C THR A 215 7.97 -25.27 -31.16
N ASP A 216 6.83 -24.62 -31.41
CA ASP A 216 6.26 -24.50 -32.77
C ASP A 216 7.24 -23.83 -33.73
N ARG A 217 7.86 -22.72 -33.29
CA ARG A 217 8.87 -21.99 -34.07
C ARG A 217 10.07 -22.87 -34.42
N LYS A 218 10.55 -23.69 -33.48
CA LYS A 218 11.66 -24.61 -33.72
C LYS A 218 11.29 -25.71 -34.71
N GLN A 219 10.10 -26.28 -34.59
CA GLN A 219 9.61 -27.32 -35.50
C GLN A 219 9.46 -26.80 -36.95
N THR A 220 8.91 -25.59 -37.13
CA THR A 220 8.80 -24.97 -38.46
C THR A 220 10.17 -24.71 -39.09
N ALA A 221 11.16 -24.25 -38.31
CA ALA A 221 12.51 -24.00 -38.81
C ALA A 221 13.23 -25.29 -39.25
N THR A 222 13.06 -26.39 -38.50
CA THR A 222 13.66 -27.68 -38.85
C THR A 222 13.02 -28.28 -40.11
N ALA A 223 11.71 -28.13 -40.29
CA ALA A 223 11.01 -28.62 -41.47
C ALA A 223 11.40 -27.86 -42.76
N LEU A 224 11.70 -26.56 -42.66
CA LEU A 224 12.17 -25.76 -43.79
C LEU A 224 13.62 -26.06 -44.20
N ASN A 225 14.46 -26.50 -43.27
CA ASN A 225 15.86 -26.85 -43.55
C ASN A 225 16.04 -28.28 -44.08
N GLN A 226 14.96 -29.07 -44.20
CA GLN A 226 14.98 -30.45 -44.70
C GLN A 226 14.35 -30.61 -46.10
N ASN A 227 13.88 -29.53 -46.72
CA ASN A 227 13.43 -29.45 -48.12
C ASN A 227 14.44 -28.68 -48.97
#